data_AF-A0A524PT94-F1
#
_entry.id   AF-A0A524PT94-F1
#
_cell.length_a   1.000
_cell.length_b   1.000
_cell.length_c   1.000
_cell.angle_alpha   90.00
_cell.angle_beta   90.00
_cell.angle_gamma   90.00
#
_symmetry.space_group_name_H-M   'P 1'
#
loop_
_entity.id
_entity.type
_entity.pdbx_description
1 polymer ?
#
loop_
_entity_poly.entity_id
_entity_poly.type
_entity_poly.pdbx_seq_one_letter_code
_entity_poly.pdbx_strand_id
1 'polypeptide(L)'
;MKPSLLVLAAGMGSRYGGNKQLEKVGPNGETIIDYSIFDAARAGFGRIVFVIRRDIETQIIESFVNPLKGIIDVDYVFQDIDNLPGGLKPHPDRSKPWGTSHAIMVAA
;
A
#
# COMPACT_ATOMS: atom_id res chain seq x y z
N MET A 1 12.14 11.66 16.87
CA MET A 1 11.83 11.10 15.53
C MET A 1 10.55 10.29 15.65
N LYS A 2 9.57 10.46 14.75
CA LYS A 2 8.37 9.59 14.73
C LYS A 2 8.58 8.47 13.71
N PRO A 3 8.20 7.21 13.99
CA PRO A 3 8.33 6.12 13.04
C PRO A 3 7.33 6.25 11.88
N SER A 4 7.62 5.54 10.78
CA SER A 4 6.72 5.42 9.62
C SER A 4 6.06 4.04 9.58
N LEU A 5 4.77 3.98 9.22
CA LEU A 5 4.04 2.74 8.98
C LEU A 5 4.12 2.42 7.47
N LEU A 6 4.64 1.24 7.14
CA LEU A 6 4.64 0.73 5.78
C LEU A 6 3.45 -0.23 5.59
N VAL A 7 2.49 0.15 4.74
CA VAL A 7 1.31 -0.65 4.43
C VAL A 7 1.54 -1.39 3.11
N LEU A 8 1.59 -2.72 3.18
CA LEU A 8 1.83 -3.58 2.02
C LEU A 8 0.52 -3.88 1.28
N ALA A 9 0.12 -2.98 0.38
CA ALA A 9 -1.16 -3.00 -0.33
C ALA A 9 -1.07 -3.48 -1.80
N ALA A 10 0.08 -4.00 -2.25
CA ALA A 10 0.31 -4.45 -3.63
C ALA A 10 -0.26 -5.84 -3.98
N GLY A 11 -1.00 -6.49 -3.07
CA GLY A 11 -1.53 -7.85 -3.24
C GLY A 11 -2.66 -7.94 -4.27
N MET A 12 -2.63 -8.96 -5.14
CA MET A 12 -3.71 -9.21 -6.11
C MET A 12 -4.88 -9.88 -5.39
N GLY A 13 -5.95 -9.15 -5.09
CA GLY A 13 -7.15 -9.67 -4.42
C GLY A 13 -8.01 -10.63 -5.26
N SER A 14 -7.43 -11.27 -6.29
CA SER A 14 -8.13 -12.05 -7.32
C SER A 14 -9.00 -13.19 -6.80
N ARG A 15 -8.67 -13.76 -5.62
CA ARG A 15 -9.51 -14.79 -4.97
C ARG A 15 -10.82 -14.26 -4.38
N TYR A 16 -10.99 -12.94 -4.30
CA TYR A 16 -12.10 -12.25 -3.63
C TYR A 16 -12.85 -11.32 -4.60
N GLY A 17 -12.64 -11.48 -5.91
CA GLY A 17 -13.36 -10.70 -6.92
C GLY A 17 -12.96 -9.23 -7.03
N GLY A 18 -11.90 -8.76 -6.35
CA GLY A 18 -11.49 -7.37 -6.40
C GLY A 18 -10.48 -6.95 -5.32
N ASN A 19 -10.36 -5.65 -5.09
CA ASN A 19 -9.43 -5.06 -4.11
C ASN A 19 -9.96 -5.15 -2.68
N LYS A 20 -9.63 -6.25 -2.01
CA LYS A 20 -9.96 -6.48 -0.58
C LYS A 20 -9.58 -5.34 0.36
N GLN A 21 -8.54 -4.57 0.00
CA GLN A 21 -8.05 -3.45 0.80
C GLN A 21 -9.12 -2.37 1.03
N LEU A 22 -10.14 -2.30 0.15
CA LEU A 22 -11.21 -1.31 0.19
C LEU A 22 -12.52 -1.88 0.77
N GLU A 23 -12.50 -3.13 1.25
CA GLU A 23 -13.67 -3.77 1.79
C GLU A 23 -14.04 -3.15 3.15
N LYS A 24 -15.29 -2.71 3.24
CA LYS A 24 -15.83 -2.03 4.40
C LYS A 24 -16.32 -3.07 5.41
N VAL A 25 -15.78 -3.02 6.62
CA VAL A 25 -16.07 -3.98 7.69
C VAL A 25 -16.57 -3.31 8.98
N GLY A 26 -16.27 -2.02 9.15
CA GLY A 26 -16.68 -1.25 10.32
C GLY A 26 -18.14 -0.78 10.25
N PRO A 27 -18.74 -0.39 11.39
CA PRO A 27 -20.13 0.03 11.49
C PRO A 27 -20.45 1.30 10.69
N ASN A 28 -19.45 2.14 10.38
CA ASN A 28 -19.62 3.33 9.54
C ASN A 28 -18.93 3.19 8.18
N GLY A 29 -18.59 1.95 7.79
CA GLY A 29 -17.96 1.67 6.52
C GLY A 29 -16.44 1.83 6.50
N GLU A 30 -15.80 1.74 7.65
CA GLU A 30 -14.34 1.71 7.79
C GLU A 30 -13.76 0.40 7.23
N THR A 31 -12.60 0.48 6.60
CA THR A 31 -11.79 -0.67 6.18
C THR A 31 -10.87 -1.12 7.31
N ILE A 32 -10.28 -2.33 7.19
CA ILE A 32 -9.24 -2.78 8.12
C ILE A 32 -8.02 -1.84 8.10
N ILE A 33 -7.72 -1.24 6.95
CA ILE A 33 -6.63 -0.27 6.81
C ILE A 33 -6.92 0.99 7.64
N ASP A 34 -8.16 1.49 7.63
CA ASP A 34 -8.52 2.68 8.40
C ASP A 34 -8.25 2.49 9.89
N TYR A 35 -8.66 1.33 10.45
CA TYR A 35 -8.35 0.98 11.84
C TYR A 35 -6.84 0.91 12.10
N SER A 36 -6.09 0.31 11.17
CA SER A 36 -4.63 0.20 11.28
C SER A 36 -3.93 1.56 11.30
N ILE A 37 -4.39 2.49 10.46
CA ILE A 37 -3.87 3.87 10.40
C ILE A 37 -4.24 4.65 11.65
N PHE A 38 -5.49 4.51 12.11
CA PHE A 38 -5.97 5.13 13.33
C PHE A 38 -5.13 4.71 14.55
N ASP A 39 -4.91 3.41 14.73
CA ASP A 39 -4.11 2.90 15.83
C ASP A 39 -2.63 3.29 15.71
N ALA A 40 -2.05 3.30 14.50
CA ALA A 40 -0.69 3.76 14.29
C ALA A 40 -0.52 5.25 14.63
N ALA A 41 -1.45 6.11 14.21
CA ALA A 41 -1.44 7.53 14.56
C ALA A 41 -1.50 7.73 16.08
N ARG A 42 -2.37 6.98 16.78
CA ARG A 42 -2.46 7.00 18.26
C ARG A 42 -1.21 6.47 18.95
N ALA A 43 -0.53 5.49 18.35
CA ALA A 43 0.74 4.95 18.83
C ALA A 43 1.93 5.89 18.57
N GLY A 44 1.73 7.02 17.87
CA GLY A 44 2.75 8.05 17.66
C GLY A 44 3.52 7.92 16.34
N PHE A 45 3.05 7.11 15.39
CA PHE A 45 3.57 7.12 14.03
C PHE A 45 3.32 8.48 13.37
N GLY A 46 4.28 8.95 12.58
CA GLY A 46 4.25 10.28 11.97
C GLY A 46 3.94 10.28 10.48
N ARG A 47 4.11 9.13 9.82
CA ARG A 47 4.00 8.98 8.37
C ARG A 47 3.48 7.60 8.00
N ILE A 48 2.66 7.53 6.97
CA ILE A 48 2.13 6.30 6.37
C ILE A 48 2.65 6.21 4.93
N VAL A 49 3.20 5.06 4.55
CA VAL A 49 3.63 4.79 3.17
C VAL A 49 2.93 3.54 2.66
N PHE A 50 2.23 3.65 1.54
CA PHE A 50 1.59 2.50 0.91
C PHE A 50 2.48 1.93 -0.20
N VAL A 51 2.72 0.62 -0.19
CA VAL A 51 3.29 -0.09 -1.34
C VAL A 51 2.14 -0.63 -2.18
N ILE A 52 1.97 -0.11 -3.39
CA ILE A 52 0.80 -0.38 -4.23
C ILE A 52 1.21 -0.86 -5.62
N ARG A 53 0.22 -1.24 -6.42
CA ARG A 53 0.37 -1.44 -7.86
C ARG A 53 -0.27 -0.27 -8.61
N ARG A 54 0.14 -0.05 -9.85
CA ARG A 54 -0.39 1.04 -10.68
C ARG A 54 -1.87 0.93 -10.99
N ASP A 55 -2.39 -0.29 -11.15
CA ASP A 55 -3.80 -0.55 -11.45
C ASP A 55 -4.75 -0.12 -10.32
N ILE A 56 -4.24 0.14 -9.11
CA ILE A 56 -5.04 0.50 -7.94
C ILE A 56 -4.74 1.91 -7.41
N GLU A 57 -3.88 2.66 -8.10
CA GLU A 57 -3.39 3.98 -7.67
C GLU A 57 -4.53 4.95 -7.35
N THR A 58 -5.43 5.17 -8.32
CA THR A 58 -6.57 6.09 -8.15
C THR A 58 -7.40 5.73 -6.93
N GLN A 59 -7.68 4.44 -6.72
CA GLN A 59 -8.50 3.98 -5.61
C GLN A 59 -7.81 4.21 -4.26
N ILE A 60 -6.49 4.00 -4.17
CA ILE A 60 -5.71 4.28 -2.96
C ILE A 60 -5.67 5.78 -2.68
N ILE A 61 -5.48 6.60 -3.71
CA ILE A 61 -5.44 8.05 -3.57
C ILE A 61 -6.77 8.58 -3.04
N GLU A 62 -7.87 8.17 -3.65
CA GLU A 62 -9.22 8.61 -3.26
C GLU A 62 -9.63 8.10 -1.88
N SER A 63 -9.27 6.86 -1.54
CA SER A 63 -9.75 6.22 -0.30
C SER A 63 -8.89 6.54 0.92
N PHE A 64 -7.58 6.76 0.76
CA PHE A 64 -6.66 6.91 1.89
C PHE A 64 -5.82 8.19 1.81
N VAL A 65 -5.17 8.48 0.68
CA VAL A 65 -4.24 9.63 0.59
C VAL A 65 -4.98 10.96 0.76
N ASN A 66 -6.05 11.18 -0.01
CA ASN A 66 -6.80 12.43 0.03
C ASN A 66 -7.50 12.67 1.37
N PRO A 67 -8.21 11.69 1.97
CA PRO A 67 -8.84 11.87 3.27
C PRO A 67 -7.86 12.10 4.43
N LEU A 68 -6.65 11.55 4.36
CA LEU A 68 -5.63 11.69 5.40
C LEU A 68 -4.78 12.96 5.24
N LYS A 69 -4.89 13.66 4.11
CA LYS A 69 -4.09 14.85 3.81
C LYS A 69 -4.32 15.93 4.86
N GLY A 70 -3.24 16.36 5.51
CA GLY A 70 -3.27 17.36 6.59
C GLY A 70 -3.56 16.79 7.98
N ILE A 71 -3.88 15.49 8.10
CA ILE A 71 -4.04 14.79 9.38
C ILE A 71 -2.74 14.07 9.75
N ILE A 72 -2.17 13.32 8.80
CA ILE A 72 -0.89 12.62 8.94
C ILE A 72 -0.14 12.68 7.60
N ASP A 73 1.20 12.61 7.64
CA ASP A 73 1.98 12.51 6.42
C ASP A 73 1.69 11.16 5.73
N VAL A 74 1.36 11.21 4.44
CA VAL A 74 0.90 10.04 3.69
C VAL A 74 1.49 10.05 2.29
N ASP A 75 2.05 8.92 1.88
CA ASP A 75 2.71 8.75 0.59
C ASP A 75 2.51 7.32 0.06
N TYR A 76 2.91 7.06 -1.18
CA TYR A 76 2.85 5.73 -1.78
C TYR A 76 3.99 5.49 -2.77
N VAL A 77 4.33 4.21 -2.94
CA VAL A 77 5.35 3.73 -3.89
C VAL A 77 4.83 2.54 -4.67
N PHE A 78 5.41 2.28 -5.84
CA PHE A 78 4.99 1.20 -6.72
C PHE A 78 5.86 -0.05 -6.60
N GLN A 79 5.20 -1.20 -6.45
CA GLN A 79 5.81 -2.50 -6.64
C GLN A 79 5.62 -2.98 -8.09
N ASP A 80 6.49 -2.52 -8.98
CA ASP A 80 6.55 -3.00 -10.37
C ASP A 80 7.50 -4.20 -10.51
N ILE A 81 7.20 -5.10 -11.46
CA ILE A 81 8.04 -6.26 -11.78
C ILE A 81 9.41 -5.86 -12.36
N ASP A 82 9.50 -4.67 -12.91
CA ASP A 82 10.71 -4.11 -13.53
C ASP A 82 11.60 -3.38 -12.51
N ASN A 83 11.16 -3.21 -11.25
CA ASN A 83 11.91 -2.50 -10.23
C ASN A 83 13.00 -3.39 -9.61
N LEU A 84 13.97 -3.81 -10.44
CA LEU A 84 15.04 -4.72 -10.10
C LEU A 84 16.39 -3.99 -9.98
N PRO A 85 17.25 -4.41 -9.03
CA PRO A 85 18.57 -3.81 -8.86
C PRO A 85 19.48 -4.11 -10.06
N GLY A 86 20.45 -3.23 -10.30
CA GLY A 86 21.56 -3.49 -11.23
C GLY A 86 21.16 -3.58 -12.71
N GLY A 87 20.02 -3.01 -13.11
CA GLY A 87 19.56 -3.04 -14.51
C GLY A 87 19.10 -4.41 -14.99
N LEU A 88 18.87 -5.36 -14.08
CA LEU A 88 18.26 -6.64 -14.38
C LEU A 88 16.89 -6.43 -15.00
N LYS A 89 16.54 -7.29 -15.96
CA LYS A 89 15.20 -7.32 -16.57
C LYS A 89 14.48 -8.59 -16.15
N PRO A 90 13.18 -8.52 -15.84
CA PRO A 90 12.41 -9.73 -15.61
C PRO A 90 12.38 -10.59 -16.87
N HIS A 91 12.14 -11.89 -16.69
CA HIS A 91 11.77 -12.76 -17.80
C HIS A 91 10.52 -12.21 -18.50
N PRO A 92 10.42 -12.25 -19.85
CA PRO A 92 9.29 -11.66 -20.58
C PRO A 92 7.90 -12.15 -20.10
N ASP A 93 7.80 -13.42 -19.70
CA ASP A 93 6.54 -14.02 -19.24
C ASP A 93 6.23 -13.73 -17.75
N ARG A 94 7.07 -12.97 -17.04
CA ARG A 94 6.84 -12.66 -15.62
C ARG A 94 5.68 -11.68 -15.50
N SER A 95 4.57 -12.14 -14.97
CA SER A 95 3.42 -11.30 -14.60
C SER A 95 3.17 -11.22 -13.09
N LYS A 96 3.70 -12.17 -12.32
CA LYS A 96 3.50 -12.23 -10.86
C LYS A 96 4.50 -11.32 -10.13
N PRO A 97 4.08 -10.59 -9.07
CA PRO A 97 4.99 -9.82 -8.23
C PRO A 97 6.14 -10.66 -7.65
N TRP A 98 7.23 -10.01 -7.29
CA TRP A 98 8.42 -10.65 -6.70
C TRP A 98 8.23 -11.07 -5.22
N GLY A 99 7.14 -10.64 -4.59
CA GLY A 99 6.78 -11.02 -3.22
C GLY A 99 7.03 -9.91 -2.19
N THR A 100 6.82 -10.24 -0.92
CA THR A 100 6.80 -9.26 0.18
C THR A 100 8.13 -8.57 0.41
N SER A 101 9.25 -9.29 0.35
CA SER A 101 10.58 -8.68 0.55
C SER A 101 10.90 -7.65 -0.54
N HIS A 102 10.47 -7.90 -1.78
CA HIS A 102 10.58 -6.92 -2.85
C HIS A 102 9.65 -5.71 -2.61
N ALA A 103 8.45 -5.92 -2.06
CA ALA A 103 7.56 -4.82 -1.68
C ALA A 103 8.22 -3.89 -0.63
N ILE A 104 8.96 -4.47 0.31
CA ILE A 104 9.74 -3.70 1.29
C ILE A 104 10.92 -2.99 0.59
N MET A 105 11.63 -3.67 -0.30
CA MET A 105 12.78 -3.12 -1.03
C MET A 105 12.42 -1.87 -1.84
N VAL A 106 11.26 -1.84 -2.50
CA VAL A 106 10.85 -0.67 -3.31
C VAL A 106 10.43 0.54 -2.47
N ALA A 107 10.33 0.37 -1.15
CA ALA A 107 10.00 1.43 -0.20
C ALA A 107 11.23 1.93 0.58
N ALA A 108 12.41 1.33 0.34
CA ALA A 108 13.69 1.74 0.91
C ALA A 108 14.28 2.93 0.14
#